data_AF-A0A1M5A6Z9-F1
#
_entry.id   AF-A0A1M5A6Z9-F1
#
_cell.length_a   1.000
_cell.length_b   1.000
_cell.length_c   1.000
_cell.angle_alpha   90.00
_cell.angle_beta   90.00
_cell.angle_gamma   90.00
#
_symmetry.space_group_name_H-M   'P 1'
#
loop_
_entity.id
_entity.type
_entity.pdbx_description
1 polymer ?
#
loop_
_entity_poly.entity_id
_entity_poly.type
_entity_poly.pdbx_seq_one_letter_code
_entity_poly.pdbx_strand_id
1 'polypeptide(L)'
;MTWEVARQAVDYAAARSRSFKIQFSDGEPLLNLPLVREVVAYVRSRRLSVKLQLQTNGTQTAIKRAEEIARLGGPLIRFREVERLKYQLCRSVARQHYCYATTGQSLAVAPDGSVYPCASLCGLTEFYLGRITDGRFSLAEALAGTPLLGRTVERVPGCRDCPDRFLCGGGCPARAYAFTGRVDRACEADCLLRKVYLDFC
;
A
#
# COMPACT_ATOMS: atom_id res chain seq x y z
N MET A 1 18.49 5.74 -1.11
CA MET A 1 17.93 6.00 -2.46
C MET A 1 18.57 7.28 -2.95
N THR A 2 19.00 7.34 -4.21
CA THR A 2 19.52 8.59 -4.80
C THR A 2 18.40 9.43 -5.39
N TRP A 3 18.70 10.69 -5.69
CA TRP A 3 17.77 11.60 -6.36
C TRP A 3 17.33 11.07 -7.74
N GLU A 4 18.25 10.53 -8.53
CA GLU A 4 17.99 10.06 -9.89
C GLU A 4 16.94 8.95 -9.91
N VAL A 5 17.07 7.98 -8.99
CA VAL A 5 16.12 6.88 -8.82
C VAL A 5 14.75 7.41 -8.40
N ALA A 6 14.71 8.33 -7.43
CA ALA A 6 13.46 8.92 -6.95
C ALA A 6 12.75 9.71 -8.06
N ARG A 7 13.49 10.53 -8.81
CA ARG A 7 12.97 11.29 -9.96
C ARG A 7 12.38 10.38 -11.02
N GLN A 8 13.09 9.31 -11.39
CA GLN A 8 12.60 8.34 -12.38
C GLN A 8 11.32 7.64 -11.91
N ALA A 9 11.21 7.31 -10.62
CA ALA A 9 9.97 6.76 -10.07
C ALA A 9 8.79 7.75 -10.18
N VAL A 10 9.02 9.03 -9.92
CA VAL A 10 8.01 10.09 -10.07
C VAL A 10 7.61 10.27 -11.54
N ASP A 11 8.59 10.35 -12.44
CA ASP A 11 8.35 10.50 -13.87
C ASP A 11 7.61 9.29 -14.46
N TYR A 12 7.98 8.08 -14.04
CA TYR A 12 7.32 6.85 -14.44
C TYR A 12 5.83 6.86 -14.05
N ALA A 13 5.51 7.31 -12.84
CA ALA A 13 4.13 7.43 -12.36
C ALA A 13 3.35 8.55 -13.06
N ALA A 14 3.98 9.72 -13.26
CA ALA A 14 3.39 10.88 -13.91
C ALA A 14 3.06 10.62 -15.39
N ALA A 15 3.87 9.82 -16.08
CA ALA A 15 3.61 9.43 -17.46
C ALA A 15 2.36 8.55 -17.62
N ARG A 16 1.93 7.87 -16.55
CA ARG A 16 0.84 6.88 -16.58
C ARG A 16 -0.44 7.34 -15.92
N SER A 17 -0.40 8.41 -15.13
CA SER A 17 -1.58 8.95 -14.46
C SER A 17 -1.52 10.45 -14.29
N ARG A 18 -2.67 11.11 -14.51
CA ARG A 18 -2.85 12.54 -14.24
C ARG A 18 -2.78 12.88 -12.75
N SER A 19 -3.05 11.91 -11.89
CA SER A 19 -2.94 12.05 -10.43
C SER A 19 -2.52 10.74 -9.77
N PHE A 20 -1.61 10.80 -8.81
CA PHE A 20 -1.11 9.61 -8.13
C PHE A 20 -0.72 9.90 -6.68
N LYS A 21 -0.35 8.85 -5.94
CA LYS A 21 0.07 8.96 -4.54
C LYS A 21 1.51 8.50 -4.41
N ILE A 22 2.34 9.29 -3.74
CA ILE A 22 3.68 8.87 -3.33
C ILE A 22 3.62 8.58 -1.83
N GLN A 23 4.06 7.38 -1.45
CA GLN A 23 4.21 6.99 -0.06
C GLN A 23 5.68 6.73 0.23
N PHE A 24 6.28 7.56 1.07
CA PHE A 24 7.62 7.31 1.58
C PHE A 24 7.53 6.20 2.63
N SER A 25 8.17 5.07 2.34
CA SER A 25 8.06 3.83 3.11
C SER A 25 9.46 3.30 3.38
N ASP A 26 9.86 3.26 4.64
CA ASP A 26 10.93 2.46 5.26
C ASP A 26 10.96 2.84 6.75
N GLY A 27 11.75 2.15 7.58
CA GLY A 27 11.84 2.31 9.05
C GLY A 27 11.44 3.69 9.59
N GLU A 28 12.26 4.73 9.34
CA GLU A 28 11.94 6.13 9.64
C GLU A 28 12.22 6.99 8.38
N PRO A 29 11.20 7.35 7.59
CA PRO A 29 11.42 8.07 6.32
C PRO A 29 11.96 9.49 6.51
N LEU A 30 11.91 10.02 7.75
CA LEU A 30 12.54 11.29 8.12
C LEU A 30 14.07 11.20 8.19
N LEU A 31 14.67 10.01 8.15
CA LEU A 31 16.13 9.86 8.12
C LEU A 31 16.76 10.36 6.81
N ASN A 32 15.97 10.53 5.74
CA ASN A 32 16.43 11.17 4.51
C ASN A 32 15.50 12.33 4.09
N LEU A 33 15.27 13.25 5.04
CA LEU A 33 14.54 14.49 4.81
C LEU A 33 15.03 15.32 3.60
N PRO A 34 16.34 15.41 3.28
CA PRO A 34 16.80 16.12 2.08
C PRO A 34 16.19 15.57 0.80
N LEU A 35 16.19 14.25 0.60
CA LEU A 35 15.58 13.63 -0.56
C LEU A 35 14.06 13.86 -0.62
N VAL A 36 13.38 13.76 0.53
CA VAL A 36 11.94 14.05 0.61
C VAL A 36 11.64 15.48 0.16
N ARG A 37 12.44 16.46 0.61
CA ARG A 37 12.30 17.87 0.19
C ARG A 37 12.54 18.05 -1.29
N GLU A 38 13.51 17.35 -1.86
CA GLU A 38 13.82 17.40 -3.28
C GLU A 38 12.68 16.84 -4.15
N VAL A 39 12.12 15.69 -3.76
CA VAL A 39 10.93 15.11 -4.40
C VAL A 39 9.72 16.06 -4.32
N VAL A 40 9.48 16.68 -3.16
CA VAL A 40 8.40 17.66 -2.98
C VAL A 40 8.60 18.87 -3.89
N ALA A 41 9.83 19.40 -3.96
CA ALA A 41 10.17 20.53 -4.82
C ALA A 41 9.95 20.20 -6.30
N TYR A 42 10.36 19.01 -6.73
CA TYR A 42 10.17 18.53 -8.10
C TYR A 42 8.70 18.33 -8.48
N VAL A 43 7.91 17.71 -7.61
CA VAL A 43 6.46 17.56 -7.80
C VAL A 43 5.78 18.92 -7.97
N ARG A 44 6.18 19.91 -7.14
CA ARG A 44 5.66 21.28 -7.21
C ARG A 44 6.07 21.99 -8.49
N SER A 45 7.36 21.93 -8.88
CA SER A 45 7.85 22.62 -10.09
C SER A 45 7.22 22.08 -11.36
N ARG A 46 6.93 20.77 -11.40
CA ARG A 46 6.23 20.09 -12.51
C ARG A 46 4.70 20.20 -12.45
N ARG A 47 4.15 20.85 -11.41
CA ARG A 47 2.70 21.00 -11.15
C ARG A 47 1.94 19.65 -11.18
N LEU A 48 2.58 18.59 -10.66
CA LEU A 48 1.97 17.25 -10.65
C LEU A 48 0.91 17.15 -9.55
N SER A 49 -0.21 16.49 -9.86
CA SER A 49 -1.27 16.22 -8.88
C SER A 49 -0.91 15.00 -8.04
N VAL A 50 -0.21 15.22 -6.92
CA VAL A 50 0.32 14.15 -6.07
C VAL A 50 -0.16 14.29 -4.63
N LYS A 51 -0.66 13.20 -4.06
CA LYS A 51 -0.87 13.08 -2.61
C LYS A 51 0.36 12.45 -1.96
N LEU A 52 0.97 13.15 -1.01
CA LEU A 52 2.13 12.65 -0.27
C LEU A 52 1.69 11.98 1.03
N GLN A 53 2.36 10.89 1.41
CA GLN A 53 2.01 10.12 2.58
C GLN A 53 3.24 9.53 3.27
N LEU A 54 3.22 9.52 4.61
CA LEU A 54 4.19 8.87 5.49
C LEU A 54 3.56 7.63 6.15
N GLN A 55 4.37 6.61 6.46
CA GLN A 55 3.95 5.44 7.25
C GLN A 55 4.96 5.19 8.37
N THR A 56 4.49 4.97 9.60
CA THR A 56 5.31 4.73 10.80
C THR A 56 4.72 3.59 11.65
N ASN A 57 5.57 2.92 12.42
CA ASN A 57 5.25 1.73 13.20
C ASN A 57 4.96 2.13 14.66
N GLY A 58 3.70 2.44 14.98
CA GLY A 58 3.32 2.89 16.34
C GLY A 58 1.86 2.63 16.73
N THR A 59 1.25 1.58 16.20
CA THR A 59 -0.21 1.45 16.10
C THR A 59 -0.93 1.39 17.46
N GLN A 60 -0.45 0.60 18.43
CA GLN A 60 -1.19 0.41 19.70
C GLN A 60 -1.15 1.62 20.64
N THR A 61 0.03 2.24 20.81
CA THR A 61 0.15 3.47 21.62
C THR A 61 -0.53 4.64 20.94
N ALA A 62 -0.52 4.70 19.60
CA ALA A 62 -1.18 5.76 18.85
C ALA A 62 -2.71 5.75 19.00
N ILE A 63 -3.37 4.59 19.10
CA ILE A 63 -4.84 4.53 19.29
C ILE A 63 -5.26 5.08 20.66
N LYS A 64 -4.61 4.63 21.73
CA LYS A 64 -4.96 5.10 23.08
C LYS A 64 -4.66 6.59 23.27
N ARG A 65 -3.51 7.05 22.74
CA ARG A 65 -3.14 8.47 22.79
C ARG A 65 -4.02 9.34 21.90
N ALA A 66 -4.53 8.82 20.78
CA ALA A 66 -5.45 9.53 19.90
C ALA A 66 -6.76 9.93 20.60
N GLU A 67 -7.36 9.01 21.35
CA GLU A 67 -8.59 9.27 22.08
C GLU A 67 -8.38 10.20 23.28
N GLU A 68 -7.22 10.11 23.92
CA GLU A 68 -6.80 11.02 25.00
C GLU A 68 -6.57 12.45 24.47
N ILE A 69 -5.85 12.58 23.35
CA ILE A 69 -5.62 13.87 22.67
C ILE A 69 -6.95 14.51 22.27
N ALA A 70 -7.88 13.74 21.69
CA ALA A 70 -9.20 14.26 21.33
C ALA A 70 -10.00 14.74 22.56
N ARG A 71 -9.95 14.00 23.67
CA ARG A 71 -10.61 14.40 24.94
C ARG A 71 -10.02 15.67 25.56
N LEU A 72 -8.73 15.94 25.34
CA LEU A 72 -8.05 17.16 25.77
C LEU A 72 -8.29 18.36 24.82
N GLY A 73 -9.19 18.25 23.84
CA GLY A 73 -9.46 19.29 22.85
C GLY A 73 -8.46 19.34 21.69
N GLY A 74 -7.58 18.33 21.58
CA GLY A 74 -6.67 18.16 20.47
C GLY A 74 -7.35 17.62 19.20
N PRO A 75 -6.63 17.56 18.07
CA PRO A 75 -7.19 17.13 16.80
C PRO A 75 -7.62 15.65 16.83
N LEU A 76 -8.76 15.35 16.19
CA LEU A 76 -9.24 13.98 16.04
C LEU A 76 -8.27 13.16 15.18
N ILE A 77 -7.63 12.16 15.78
CA ILE A 77 -6.74 11.24 15.06
C ILE A 77 -7.57 10.11 14.44
N ARG A 78 -7.42 9.93 13.14
CA ARG A 78 -8.18 8.98 12.34
C ARG A 78 -7.35 7.76 11.95
N PHE A 79 -7.81 6.57 12.31
CA PHE A 79 -7.18 5.31 11.91
C PHE A 79 -7.66 4.90 10.53
N ARG A 80 -6.76 4.92 9.55
CA ARG A 80 -7.09 4.62 8.15
C ARG A 80 -7.97 3.39 7.97
N GLU A 81 -7.62 2.28 8.62
CA GLU A 81 -8.35 1.03 8.42
C GLU A 81 -9.77 1.08 8.98
N VAL A 82 -9.96 1.71 10.15
CA VAL A 82 -11.28 1.91 10.76
C VAL A 82 -12.11 2.90 9.95
N GLU A 83 -11.54 4.05 9.59
CA GLU A 83 -12.24 5.06 8.77
C GLU A 83 -12.64 4.51 7.40
N ARG A 84 -11.78 3.69 6.79
CA ARG A 84 -12.07 3.02 5.53
C ARG A 84 -13.26 2.07 5.69
N LEU A 85 -13.29 1.24 6.72
CA LEU A 85 -14.38 0.31 6.98
C LEU A 85 -15.69 1.04 7.26
N LYS A 86 -15.68 2.06 8.12
CA LYS A 86 -16.85 2.94 8.37
C LYS A 86 -17.38 3.54 7.07
N TYR A 87 -16.50 4.11 6.24
CA TYR A 87 -16.89 4.64 4.93
C TYR A 87 -17.54 3.58 4.05
N GLN A 88 -16.97 2.37 3.98
CA GLN A 88 -17.52 1.28 3.18
C GLN A 88 -18.91 0.83 3.66
N LEU A 89 -19.11 0.71 4.97
CA LEU A 89 -20.40 0.34 5.55
C LEU A 89 -21.43 1.44 5.31
N CYS A 90 -21.11 2.69 5.62
CA CYS A 90 -22.02 3.82 5.43
C CYS A 90 -22.40 4.08 3.96
N ARG A 91 -21.52 3.71 3.02
CA ARG A 91 -21.73 3.95 1.57
C ARG A 91 -22.06 2.67 0.80
N SER A 92 -22.18 1.52 1.47
CA SER A 92 -22.38 0.20 0.85
C SER A 92 -21.35 -0.11 -0.26
N VAL A 93 -20.08 0.27 -0.05
CA VAL A 93 -19.01 0.06 -1.03
C VAL A 93 -18.34 -1.29 -0.82
N ALA A 94 -18.60 -2.21 -1.75
CA ALA A 94 -17.98 -3.53 -1.78
C ALA A 94 -16.58 -3.51 -2.41
N ARG A 95 -15.65 -4.30 -1.85
CA ARG A 95 -14.28 -4.39 -2.33
C ARG A 95 -13.94 -5.77 -2.85
N GLN A 96 -13.64 -5.86 -4.14
CA GLN A 96 -13.21 -7.12 -4.75
C GLN A 96 -11.71 -7.38 -4.61
N HIS A 97 -10.89 -6.33 -4.57
CA HIS A 97 -9.42 -6.41 -4.52
C HIS A 97 -8.87 -5.84 -3.22
N TYR A 98 -7.84 -6.48 -2.65
CA TYR A 98 -7.29 -6.01 -1.39
C TYR A 98 -6.50 -4.68 -1.53
N CYS A 99 -5.73 -4.51 -2.58
CA CYS A 99 -4.94 -3.30 -2.77
C CYS A 99 -4.58 -3.08 -4.23
N TYR A 100 -4.02 -1.92 -4.52
CA TYR A 100 -3.57 -1.55 -5.87
C TYR A 100 -2.49 -2.47 -6.44
N ALA A 101 -1.74 -3.20 -5.61
CA ALA A 101 -0.76 -4.18 -6.09
C ALA A 101 -1.44 -5.36 -6.79
N THR A 102 -2.63 -5.77 -6.31
CA THR A 102 -3.41 -6.84 -6.95
C THR A 102 -4.10 -6.42 -8.25
N THR A 103 -4.12 -5.11 -8.54
CA THR A 103 -4.68 -4.55 -9.78
C THR A 103 -3.60 -3.98 -10.71
N GLY A 104 -2.31 -4.09 -10.36
CA GLY A 104 -1.20 -3.54 -11.15
C GLY A 104 -1.12 -2.01 -11.13
N GLN A 105 -1.77 -1.35 -10.17
CA GLN A 105 -1.85 0.11 -10.05
C GLN A 105 -0.89 0.68 -8.99
N SER A 106 -0.06 -0.15 -8.38
CA SER A 106 1.01 0.29 -7.47
C SER A 106 2.29 -0.50 -7.70
N LEU A 107 3.40 0.15 -7.40
CA LEU A 107 4.72 -0.45 -7.32
C LEU A 107 5.49 0.18 -6.16
N ALA A 108 6.50 -0.52 -5.66
CA ALA A 108 7.48 -0.01 -4.72
C ALA A 108 8.84 0.02 -5.40
N VAL A 109 9.59 1.09 -5.17
CA VAL A 109 10.95 1.27 -5.68
C VAL A 109 11.90 1.23 -4.48
N ALA A 110 12.80 0.26 -4.48
CA ALA A 110 13.84 0.11 -3.48
C ALA A 110 14.97 1.14 -3.69
N PRO A 111 15.81 1.40 -2.68
CA PRO A 111 16.88 2.40 -2.76
C PRO A 111 17.85 2.25 -3.93
N ASP A 112 18.06 1.02 -4.36
CA ASP A 112 18.93 0.62 -5.46
C ASP A 112 18.24 0.73 -6.83
N GLY A 113 16.97 1.14 -6.89
CA GLY A 113 16.17 1.23 -8.11
C GLY A 113 15.41 -0.04 -8.49
N SER A 114 15.54 -1.12 -7.71
CA SER A 114 14.78 -2.36 -7.92
C SER A 114 13.29 -2.14 -7.66
N VAL A 115 12.44 -2.74 -8.48
CA VAL A 115 10.98 -2.57 -8.44
C VAL A 115 10.30 -3.83 -7.93
N TYR A 116 9.33 -3.66 -7.05
CA TYR A 116 8.52 -4.72 -6.46
C TYR A 116 7.03 -4.33 -6.49
N PRO A 117 6.09 -5.29 -6.34
CA PRO A 117 4.67 -4.96 -6.35
C PRO A 117 4.22 -4.09 -5.17
N CYS A 118 4.87 -4.23 -4.02
CA CYS A 118 4.63 -3.40 -2.84
C CYS A 118 5.84 -3.40 -1.90
N ALA A 119 5.88 -2.44 -0.97
CA ALA A 119 7.01 -2.27 -0.05
C ALA A 119 7.25 -3.50 0.85
N SER A 120 6.19 -4.22 1.23
CA SER A 120 6.31 -5.42 2.07
C SER A 120 6.88 -6.64 1.35
N LEU A 121 7.02 -6.58 0.02
CA LEU A 121 7.63 -7.64 -0.79
C LEU A 121 9.03 -7.24 -1.28
N CYS A 122 9.51 -6.05 -0.94
CA CYS A 122 10.86 -5.60 -1.30
C CYS A 122 11.92 -6.53 -0.70
N GLY A 123 12.93 -6.87 -1.51
CA GLY A 123 14.03 -7.73 -1.10
C GLY A 123 13.78 -9.23 -1.31
N LEU A 124 12.55 -9.63 -1.63
CA LEU A 124 12.24 -11.01 -2.01
C LEU A 124 12.42 -11.20 -3.51
N THR A 125 13.42 -11.97 -3.90
CA THR A 125 13.86 -12.12 -5.30
C THR A 125 12.74 -12.61 -6.23
N GLU A 126 11.83 -13.44 -5.74
CA GLU A 126 10.67 -13.94 -6.48
C GLU A 126 9.62 -12.88 -6.85
N PHE A 127 9.67 -11.71 -6.19
CA PHE A 127 8.80 -10.57 -6.47
C PHE A 127 9.52 -9.42 -7.16
N TYR A 128 10.77 -9.62 -7.58
CA TYR A 128 11.51 -8.63 -8.34
C TYR A 128 10.88 -8.44 -9.73
N LEU A 129 10.55 -7.20 -10.07
CA LEU A 129 9.86 -6.85 -11.33
C LEU A 129 10.78 -6.21 -12.37
N GLY A 130 12.00 -5.83 -11.99
CA GLY A 130 12.92 -5.07 -12.84
C GLY A 130 13.46 -3.82 -12.15
N ARG A 131 14.02 -2.89 -12.93
CA ARG A 131 14.60 -1.64 -12.42
C ARG A 131 13.85 -0.43 -12.95
N ILE A 132 13.61 0.55 -12.09
CA ILE A 132 12.98 1.81 -12.49
C ILE A 132 13.88 2.65 -13.40
N THR A 133 15.19 2.41 -13.34
CA THR A 133 16.21 3.08 -14.15
C THR A 133 16.27 2.57 -15.57
N ASP A 134 15.63 1.44 -15.87
CA ASP A 134 15.52 0.94 -17.23
C ASP A 134 14.40 1.69 -17.97
N GLY A 135 14.77 2.43 -19.02
CA GLY A 135 13.81 3.20 -19.83
C GLY A 135 12.78 2.34 -20.56
N ARG A 136 12.98 1.02 -20.64
CA ARG A 136 12.04 0.06 -21.23
C ARG A 136 11.14 -0.63 -20.20
N PHE A 137 11.31 -0.33 -18.90
CA PHE A 137 10.54 -0.98 -17.85
C PHE A 137 9.03 -0.78 -18.02
N SER A 138 8.27 -1.87 -17.95
CA SER A 138 6.82 -1.89 -17.99
C SER A 138 6.26 -2.72 -16.84
N LEU A 139 5.60 -2.06 -15.89
CA LEU A 139 4.95 -2.71 -14.76
C LEU A 139 3.89 -3.72 -15.19
N ALA A 140 3.13 -3.41 -16.25
CA ALA A 140 2.08 -4.29 -16.74
C ALA A 140 2.65 -5.61 -17.27
N GLU A 141 3.76 -5.53 -18.02
CA GLU A 141 4.46 -6.72 -18.53
C GLU A 141 5.12 -7.50 -17.39
N ALA A 142 5.79 -6.81 -16.46
CA ALA A 142 6.46 -7.45 -15.33
C ALA A 142 5.48 -8.17 -14.38
N LEU A 143 4.24 -7.68 -14.26
CA LEU A 143 3.20 -8.32 -13.44
C LEU A 143 2.37 -9.36 -14.21
N ALA A 144 2.47 -9.42 -15.53
CA ALA A 144 1.69 -10.33 -16.35
C ALA A 144 1.96 -11.78 -15.93
N GLY A 145 0.89 -12.54 -15.67
CA GLY A 145 0.98 -13.94 -15.24
C GLY A 145 1.41 -14.16 -13.78
N THR A 146 1.71 -13.11 -13.01
CA THR A 146 1.99 -13.26 -11.58
C THR A 146 0.72 -13.66 -10.81
N PRO A 147 0.82 -14.50 -9.76
CA PRO A 147 -0.33 -14.89 -8.93
C PRO A 147 -0.89 -13.73 -8.08
N LEU A 148 -0.20 -12.59 -8.07
CA LEU A 148 -0.63 -11.37 -7.40
C LEU A 148 -1.68 -10.60 -8.23
N LEU A 149 -1.45 -10.50 -9.54
CA LEU A 149 -2.28 -9.70 -10.44
C LEU A 149 -3.63 -10.40 -10.66
N GLY A 150 -4.72 -9.65 -10.47
CA GLY A 150 -6.08 -10.18 -10.63
C GLY A 150 -6.57 -11.00 -9.42
N ARG A 151 -5.85 -10.98 -8.29
CA ARG A 151 -6.33 -11.58 -7.04
C ARG A 151 -7.59 -10.87 -6.54
N THR A 152 -8.68 -11.61 -6.38
CA THR A 152 -9.97 -11.11 -5.86
C THR A 152 -10.51 -11.99 -4.74
N VAL A 153 -11.45 -11.45 -3.96
CA VAL A 153 -12.20 -12.20 -2.92
C VAL A 153 -12.82 -13.50 -3.43
N GLU A 154 -13.24 -13.52 -4.70
CA GLU A 154 -13.88 -14.69 -5.32
C GLU A 154 -12.89 -15.79 -5.75
N ARG A 155 -11.61 -15.42 -5.90
CA ARG A 155 -10.53 -16.32 -6.35
C ARG A 155 -9.68 -16.84 -5.19
N VAL A 156 -9.65 -16.13 -4.06
CA VAL A 156 -8.89 -16.56 -2.88
C VAL A 156 -9.66 -17.69 -2.18
N PRO A 157 -9.04 -18.89 -2.00
CA PRO A 157 -9.70 -20.00 -1.33
C PRO A 157 -10.20 -19.63 0.07
N GLY A 158 -11.43 -20.02 0.38
CA GLY A 158 -12.10 -19.73 1.66
C GLY A 158 -12.69 -18.32 1.79
N CYS A 159 -12.41 -17.39 0.87
CA CYS A 159 -12.97 -16.04 0.93
C CYS A 159 -14.37 -15.92 0.30
N ARG A 160 -14.75 -16.78 -0.65
CA ARG A 160 -16.05 -16.72 -1.33
C ARG A 160 -17.23 -16.80 -0.34
N ASP A 161 -17.12 -17.68 0.64
CA ASP A 161 -18.18 -17.93 1.62
C ASP A 161 -18.02 -17.09 2.90
N CYS A 162 -17.00 -16.24 2.96
CA CYS A 162 -16.78 -15.36 4.10
C CYS A 162 -17.80 -14.19 4.08
N PRO A 163 -18.48 -13.91 5.21
CA PRO A 163 -19.44 -12.81 5.31
C PRO A 163 -18.76 -11.44 5.13
N ASP A 164 -17.51 -11.31 5.58
CA ASP A 164 -16.76 -10.04 5.58
C ASP A 164 -15.95 -9.81 4.30
N ARG A 165 -16.08 -10.69 3.30
CA ARG A 165 -15.17 -10.72 2.13
C ARG A 165 -15.05 -9.39 1.41
N PHE A 166 -16.16 -8.68 1.24
CA PHE A 166 -16.19 -7.38 0.56
C PHE A 166 -15.72 -6.21 1.42
N LEU A 167 -15.56 -6.40 2.74
CA LEU A 167 -14.99 -5.40 3.64
C LEU A 167 -13.46 -5.51 3.67
N CYS A 168 -12.94 -6.74 3.70
CA CYS A 168 -11.50 -6.98 3.75
C CYS A 168 -10.85 -7.09 2.36
N GLY A 169 -11.57 -7.44 1.30
CA GLY A 169 -11.03 -7.62 -0.05
C GLY A 169 -10.10 -8.84 -0.20
N GLY A 170 -10.22 -9.84 0.69
CA GLY A 170 -9.45 -11.09 0.63
C GLY A 170 -8.09 -11.06 1.34
N GLY A 171 -7.82 -10.03 2.17
CA GLY A 171 -6.60 -9.93 2.96
C GLY A 171 -5.33 -9.58 2.17
N CYS A 172 -4.26 -9.24 2.89
CA CYS A 172 -3.01 -8.75 2.32
C CYS A 172 -2.20 -9.88 1.66
N PRO A 173 -1.85 -9.79 0.36
CA PRO A 173 -1.07 -10.84 -0.30
C PRO A 173 0.35 -10.96 0.26
N ALA A 174 1.00 -9.84 0.64
CA ALA A 174 2.33 -9.87 1.24
C ALA A 174 2.33 -10.54 2.61
N ARG A 175 1.26 -10.34 3.40
CA ARG A 175 1.10 -11.01 4.68
C ARG A 175 0.79 -12.49 4.49
N ALA A 176 -0.11 -12.82 3.56
CA ALA A 176 -0.38 -14.21 3.21
C ALA A 176 0.91 -14.94 2.81
N TYR A 177 1.74 -14.30 1.99
CA TYR A 177 3.04 -14.84 1.61
C TYR A 177 3.95 -15.06 2.82
N ALA A 178 4.10 -14.07 3.70
CA ALA A 178 4.96 -14.19 4.89
C ALA A 178 4.58 -15.36 5.82
N PHE A 179 3.30 -15.72 5.90
CA PHE A 179 2.82 -16.82 6.77
C PHE A 179 2.67 -18.17 6.06
N THR A 180 2.48 -18.17 4.73
CA THR A 180 2.08 -19.40 3.99
C THR A 180 2.96 -19.71 2.78
N GLY A 181 3.88 -18.82 2.41
CA GLY A 181 4.66 -18.90 1.16
C GLY A 181 3.83 -18.67 -0.10
N ARG A 182 2.57 -18.20 0.03
CA ARG A 182 1.62 -18.10 -1.08
C ARG A 182 0.84 -16.79 -1.05
N VAL A 183 0.90 -16.02 -2.14
CA VAL A 183 0.14 -14.75 -2.27
C VAL A 183 -1.33 -14.97 -2.63
N ASP A 184 -1.66 -16.11 -3.23
CA ASP A 184 -2.99 -16.45 -3.75
C ASP A 184 -3.92 -17.07 -2.69
N ARG A 185 -3.47 -17.14 -1.43
CA ARG A 185 -4.25 -17.65 -0.30
C ARG A 185 -4.56 -16.56 0.71
N ALA A 186 -5.56 -16.80 1.55
CA ALA A 186 -5.75 -16.02 2.78
C ALA A 186 -4.84 -16.59 3.88
N CYS A 187 -4.53 -15.76 4.88
CA CYS A 187 -3.84 -16.18 6.09
C CYS A 187 -4.74 -15.92 7.28
N GLU A 188 -4.92 -16.92 8.14
CA GLU A 188 -5.78 -16.85 9.31
C GLU A 188 -5.41 -15.69 10.25
N ALA A 189 -4.12 -15.46 10.48
CA ALA A 189 -3.65 -14.36 11.31
C ALA A 189 -4.07 -12.98 10.75
N ASP A 190 -4.08 -12.80 9.42
CA ASP A 190 -4.60 -11.57 8.82
C ASP A 190 -6.13 -11.49 8.96
N CYS A 191 -6.84 -12.59 8.78
CA CYS A 191 -8.29 -12.64 8.97
C CYS A 191 -8.70 -12.23 10.39
N LEU A 192 -8.02 -12.76 11.42
CA LEU A 192 -8.28 -12.42 12.83
C LEU A 192 -8.01 -10.93 13.09
N LEU A 193 -6.87 -10.41 12.62
CA LEU A 193 -6.57 -8.98 12.76
C LEU A 193 -7.65 -8.10 12.10
N ARG A 194 -8.19 -8.54 10.96
CA ARG A 194 -9.23 -7.80 10.24
C ARG A 194 -10.54 -7.77 10.99
N LYS A 195 -10.91 -8.87 11.63
CA LYS A 195 -12.10 -8.95 12.50
C LYS A 195 -12.01 -7.96 13.65
N VAL A 196 -10.82 -7.82 14.27
CA VAL A 196 -10.62 -6.80 15.31
C VAL A 196 -11.00 -5.40 14.80
N TYR A 197 -10.62 -5.01 13.58
CA TYR A 197 -11.02 -3.71 13.04
C TYR A 197 -12.51 -3.58 12.73
N LEU A 198 -13.18 -4.69 12.39
CA LEU A 198 -14.63 -4.71 12.15
C LEU A 198 -15.41 -4.47 13.44
N ASP A 199 -14.91 -4.94 14.59
CA ASP A 199 -15.52 -4.70 15.90
C ASP A 199 -15.51 -3.21 16.31
N PHE A 200 -14.72 -2.36 15.63
CA PHE A 200 -14.66 -0.90 15.85
C PHE A 200 -15.53 -0.07 14.88
N CYS A 201 -16.32 -0.72 14.03
CA CYS A 201 -17.13 -0.06 12.99
C CYS A 201 -18.63 -0.20 13.27
#